data_AF-A0A3M2Z735-F1
#
_entry.id   AF-A0A3M2Z735-F1
#
_cell.length_a   1.000
_cell.length_b   1.000
_cell.length_c   1.000
_cell.angle_alpha   90.00
_cell.angle_beta   90.00
_cell.angle_gamma   90.00
#
_symmetry.space_group_name_H-M   'P 1'
#
loop_
_entity.id
_entity.type
_entity.pdbx_description
1 polymer ?
#
loop_
_entity_poly.entity_id
_entity_poly.type
_entity_poly.pdbx_seq_one_letter_code
_entity_poly.pdbx_strand_id
1 'polypeptide(L)'
;AELRQTLAGLSFHAPTLPIVSTVTGMPLTAEQARSPDYWADQARQPVRFAAALCWLLEHRLTTAVEIGPDAVLTALGRTNASHHPNGDTAAQWIAPQRRDKDDSRPLFAALAQLYTRGAALDWRRLLPPAPTLALPTYPFQHRHYWLQPRSCANGHAGNMPGLLALEHPLLAHGLERADGQGWVFWGQLDGSRQPWLLEHRVGGQAYGAGAMTAECILTIGNRLGCPWLQDLTLQRLVPLPEQGAVDIQIYLDVPDAQGVRNVAAYYRPAEPDATGGWQHFASCQLLPDPTEPPLWPDLQTAVWPPAHAEPTAFADLYA
;
A
#
# COMPACT_ATOMS: atom_id res chain seq x y z
N ALA A 1 23.62 -40.25 -60.31
CA ALA A 1 24.84 -39.69 -60.90
C ALA A 1 24.60 -38.25 -61.34
N GLU A 2 23.59 -38.01 -62.18
CA GLU A 2 23.23 -36.68 -62.70
C GLU A 2 22.98 -35.60 -61.62
N LEU A 3 22.24 -35.91 -60.56
CA LEU A 3 22.03 -34.96 -59.45
C LEU A 3 23.35 -34.53 -58.79
N ARG A 4 24.27 -35.46 -58.51
CA ARG A 4 25.59 -35.15 -57.92
C ARG A 4 26.40 -34.26 -58.84
N GLN A 5 26.42 -34.58 -60.13
CA GLN A 5 27.13 -33.79 -61.14
C GLN A 5 26.58 -32.36 -61.24
N THR A 6 25.26 -32.20 -61.17
CA THR A 6 24.61 -30.89 -61.16
C THR A 6 24.96 -30.10 -59.91
N LEU A 7 24.88 -30.73 -58.74
CA LEU A 7 25.22 -30.10 -57.46
C LEU A 7 26.71 -29.72 -57.38
N ALA A 8 27.61 -30.49 -57.99
CA ALA A 8 29.04 -30.19 -58.02
C ALA A 8 29.37 -28.86 -58.75
N GLY A 9 28.45 -28.33 -59.56
CA GLY A 9 28.56 -27.01 -60.17
C GLY A 9 28.13 -25.85 -59.27
N LEU A 10 27.61 -26.12 -58.06
CA LEU A 10 27.13 -25.11 -57.11
C LEU A 10 28.16 -24.82 -56.01
N SER A 11 28.12 -23.61 -55.47
CA SER A 11 28.96 -23.19 -54.34
C SER A 11 28.23 -23.39 -53.01
N PHE A 12 28.66 -24.37 -52.24
CA PHE A 12 28.13 -24.62 -50.89
C PHE A 12 28.94 -23.93 -49.81
N HIS A 13 28.27 -23.49 -48.75
CA HIS A 13 28.86 -22.77 -47.63
C HIS A 13 28.59 -23.50 -46.31
N ALA A 14 29.45 -23.26 -45.32
CA ALA A 14 29.18 -23.76 -43.98
C ALA A 14 27.96 -23.02 -43.40
N PRO A 15 27.09 -23.71 -42.64
CA PRO A 15 25.88 -23.09 -42.12
C PRO A 15 26.25 -22.12 -40.99
N THR A 16 25.57 -20.97 -40.96
CA THR A 16 25.71 -19.98 -39.88
C THR A 16 24.82 -20.29 -38.68
N LEU A 17 23.83 -21.15 -38.86
CA LEU A 17 22.97 -21.70 -37.81
C LEU A 17 23.23 -23.21 -37.69
N PRO A 18 23.29 -23.78 -36.48
CA PRO A 18 23.41 -25.23 -36.34
C PRO A 18 22.26 -25.96 -37.03
N ILE A 19 22.58 -27.01 -37.78
CA ILE A 19 21.60 -27.88 -38.47
C ILE A 19 21.78 -29.28 -37.93
N VAL A 20 20.69 -29.95 -37.55
CA VAL A 20 20.69 -31.39 -37.27
C VAL A 20 20.26 -32.10 -38.54
N SER A 21 21.14 -32.94 -39.08
CA SER A 21 20.89 -33.69 -40.30
C SER A 21 19.79 -34.72 -40.08
N THR A 22 18.78 -34.74 -40.95
CA THR A 22 17.79 -35.83 -40.98
C THR A 22 18.29 -37.07 -41.71
N VAL A 23 19.52 -37.06 -42.25
CA VAL A 23 20.16 -38.25 -42.84
C VAL A 23 20.93 -39.02 -41.76
N THR A 24 21.68 -38.30 -40.92
CA THR A 24 22.51 -38.91 -39.87
C THR A 24 21.83 -38.93 -38.50
N GLY A 25 20.86 -38.04 -38.25
CA GLY A 25 20.27 -37.81 -36.93
C GLY A 25 21.15 -36.99 -35.98
N MET A 26 22.26 -36.44 -36.47
CA MET A 26 23.29 -35.74 -35.69
C MET A 26 23.57 -34.35 -36.29
N PRO A 27 24.27 -33.44 -35.57
CA PRO A 27 24.69 -32.16 -36.12
C PRO A 27 25.43 -32.30 -37.45
N LEU A 28 25.02 -31.51 -38.44
CA LEU A 28 25.63 -31.44 -39.75
C LEU A 28 26.98 -30.72 -39.64
N THR A 29 28.05 -31.35 -40.14
CA THR A 29 29.37 -30.70 -40.14
C THR A 29 29.52 -29.70 -41.29
N ALA A 30 30.49 -28.79 -41.19
CA ALA A 30 30.78 -27.83 -42.25
C ALA A 30 31.22 -28.52 -43.55
N GLU A 31 31.97 -29.62 -43.44
CA GLU A 31 32.42 -30.44 -44.58
C GLU A 31 31.23 -31.12 -45.26
N GLN A 32 30.30 -31.68 -44.48
CA GLN A 32 29.08 -32.29 -45.00
C GLN A 32 28.19 -31.25 -45.68
N ALA A 33 27.99 -30.07 -45.07
CA ALA A 33 27.21 -28.99 -45.66
C ALA A 33 27.80 -28.48 -46.98
N ARG A 34 29.13 -28.54 -47.12
CA ARG A 34 29.87 -28.16 -48.33
C ARG A 34 29.97 -29.26 -49.38
N SER A 35 29.44 -30.45 -49.11
CA SER A 35 29.57 -31.62 -49.97
C SER A 35 28.36 -31.79 -50.89
N PRO A 36 28.54 -31.78 -52.23
CA PRO A 36 27.51 -32.15 -53.18
C PRO A 36 26.98 -33.58 -52.96
N ASP A 37 27.84 -34.48 -52.49
CA ASP A 37 27.48 -35.88 -52.23
C ASP A 37 26.48 -35.99 -51.08
N TYR A 38 26.68 -35.21 -50.01
CA TYR A 38 25.76 -35.20 -48.87
C TYR A 38 24.34 -34.78 -49.30
N TRP A 39 24.21 -33.76 -50.14
CA TRP A 39 22.91 -33.28 -50.61
C TRP A 39 22.23 -34.26 -51.57
N ALA A 40 23.00 -34.92 -52.44
CA ALA A 40 22.46 -35.99 -53.27
C ALA A 40 22.03 -37.22 -52.45
N ASP A 41 22.75 -37.51 -51.37
CA ASP A 41 22.38 -38.56 -50.42
C ASP A 41 21.14 -38.17 -49.62
N GLN A 42 21.00 -36.91 -49.19
CA GLN A 42 19.81 -36.41 -48.50
C GLN A 42 18.54 -36.59 -49.34
N ALA A 43 18.63 -36.43 -50.66
CA ALA A 43 17.51 -36.64 -51.56
C ALA A 43 17.14 -38.13 -51.79
N ARG A 44 18.05 -39.06 -51.46
CA ARG A 44 17.90 -40.50 -51.76
C ARG A 44 17.77 -41.39 -50.53
N GLN A 45 18.36 -40.99 -49.41
CA GLN A 45 18.39 -41.76 -48.17
C GLN A 45 17.13 -41.51 -47.33
N PRO A 46 16.74 -42.45 -46.46
CA PRO A 46 15.59 -42.27 -45.58
C PRO A 46 15.72 -41.05 -44.67
N VAL A 47 14.64 -40.29 -44.53
CA VAL A 47 14.56 -39.15 -43.61
C VAL A 47 14.35 -39.67 -42.17
N ARG A 48 15.40 -39.63 -41.36
CA ARG A 48 15.43 -40.00 -39.94
C ARG A 48 14.96 -38.84 -39.05
N PHE A 49 13.76 -38.32 -39.31
CA PHE A 49 13.19 -37.17 -38.59
C PHE A 49 13.14 -37.39 -37.06
N ALA A 50 12.67 -38.56 -36.63
CA ALA A 50 12.60 -38.92 -35.21
C ALA A 50 13.97 -38.89 -34.51
N ALA A 51 15.04 -39.35 -35.19
CA ALA A 51 16.38 -39.34 -34.62
C ALA A 51 16.93 -37.91 -34.49
N ALA A 52 16.71 -37.07 -35.51
CA ALA A 52 17.10 -35.65 -35.45
C ALA A 52 16.36 -34.91 -34.33
N LEU A 53 15.06 -35.21 -34.14
CA LEU A 53 14.28 -34.60 -33.08
C LEU A 53 14.68 -35.09 -31.69
N CYS A 54 14.99 -36.38 -31.54
CA CYS A 54 15.54 -36.93 -30.29
C CYS A 54 16.78 -36.15 -29.86
N TRP A 55 17.73 -35.92 -30.79
CA TRP A 55 18.91 -35.12 -30.51
C TRP A 55 18.53 -33.70 -30.05
N LEU A 56 17.60 -33.02 -30.74
CA LEU A 56 17.16 -31.67 -30.35
C LEU A 56 16.51 -31.61 -28.96
N LEU A 57 15.69 -32.61 -28.61
CA LEU A 57 15.03 -32.71 -27.31
C LEU A 57 16.06 -32.93 -26.19
N GLU A 58 17.03 -33.83 -26.39
CA GLU A 58 18.16 -34.04 -25.47
C GLU A 58 18.98 -32.76 -25.27
N HIS A 59 19.02 -31.89 -26.28
CA HIS A 59 19.72 -30.60 -26.27
C HIS A 59 18.79 -29.40 -25.96
N ARG A 60 17.69 -29.64 -25.23
CA ARG A 60 16.80 -28.63 -24.63
C ARG A 60 16.04 -27.77 -25.65
N LEU A 61 15.52 -28.37 -26.70
CA LEU A 61 14.52 -27.73 -27.57
C LEU A 61 13.28 -27.32 -26.73
N THR A 62 13.01 -26.02 -26.64
CA THR A 62 11.85 -25.47 -25.90
C THR A 62 10.77 -24.90 -26.81
N THR A 63 11.11 -24.56 -28.05
CA THR A 63 10.18 -24.01 -29.04
C THR A 63 10.58 -24.48 -30.43
N ALA A 64 9.64 -25.06 -31.16
CA ALA A 64 9.80 -25.50 -32.53
C ALA A 64 8.81 -24.75 -33.43
N VAL A 65 9.31 -24.21 -34.54
CA VAL A 65 8.50 -23.54 -35.56
C VAL A 65 8.59 -24.34 -36.85
N GLU A 66 7.46 -24.78 -37.37
CA GLU A 66 7.41 -25.42 -38.69
C GLU A 66 7.46 -24.36 -39.78
N ILE A 67 8.43 -24.50 -40.69
CA ILE A 67 8.54 -23.63 -41.87
C ILE A 67 8.07 -24.44 -43.08
N GLY A 68 6.86 -24.15 -43.55
CA GLY A 68 6.25 -24.84 -44.66
C GLY A 68 4.80 -24.41 -44.86
N PRO A 69 4.13 -24.87 -45.92
CA PRO A 69 2.78 -24.46 -46.28
C PRO A 69 1.68 -25.10 -45.40
N ASP A 70 2.03 -25.96 -44.44
CA ASP A 70 1.08 -26.65 -43.57
C ASP A 70 1.68 -26.93 -42.17
N ALA A 71 0.98 -27.71 -41.34
CA ALA A 71 1.33 -27.99 -39.95
C ALA A 71 1.59 -29.49 -39.65
N VAL A 72 2.11 -30.23 -40.63
CA VAL A 72 2.28 -31.69 -40.53
C VAL A 72 3.40 -32.05 -39.55
N LEU A 73 4.55 -31.38 -39.66
CA LEU A 73 5.72 -31.66 -38.82
C LEU A 73 5.50 -31.23 -37.36
N THR A 74 4.66 -30.23 -37.14
CA THR A 74 4.21 -29.78 -35.82
C THR A 74 3.49 -30.90 -35.08
N ALA A 75 2.56 -31.59 -35.75
CA ALA A 75 1.85 -32.72 -35.15
C ALA A 75 2.78 -33.91 -34.90
N LEU A 76 3.62 -34.27 -35.88
CA LEU A 76 4.58 -35.37 -35.75
C LEU A 76 5.61 -35.11 -34.64
N GLY A 77 6.10 -33.88 -34.54
CA GLY A 77 7.05 -33.47 -33.52
C GLY A 77 6.46 -33.53 -32.12
N ARG A 78 5.23 -33.04 -31.95
CA ARG A 78 4.47 -33.18 -30.68
C ARG A 78 4.34 -34.64 -30.24
N THR A 79 3.91 -35.51 -31.15
CA THR A 79 3.75 -36.93 -30.85
C THR A 79 5.09 -37.56 -30.47
N ASN A 80 6.15 -37.29 -31.24
CA ASN A 80 7.47 -37.82 -30.95
C ASN A 80 8.01 -37.36 -29.58
N ALA A 81 7.87 -36.08 -29.27
CA ALA A 81 8.27 -35.53 -27.96
C ALA A 81 7.50 -36.16 -26.80
N SER A 82 6.21 -36.44 -26.97
CA SER A 82 5.40 -37.09 -25.93
C SER A 82 5.83 -38.53 -25.60
N HIS A 83 6.55 -39.19 -26.52
CA HIS A 83 7.10 -40.53 -26.33
C HIS A 83 8.57 -40.55 -25.91
N HIS A 84 9.21 -39.38 -25.78
CA HIS A 84 10.63 -39.30 -25.43
C HIS A 84 10.81 -39.48 -23.90
N PRO A 85 11.80 -40.27 -23.43
CA PRO A 85 11.98 -40.57 -21.99
C PRO A 85 12.23 -39.32 -21.13
N ASN A 86 12.91 -38.33 -21.70
CA ASN A 86 13.14 -37.00 -21.12
C ASN A 86 12.30 -35.92 -21.81
N GLY A 87 11.20 -36.32 -22.44
CA GLY A 87 10.33 -35.45 -23.22
C GLY A 87 9.72 -34.39 -22.33
N ASP A 88 10.29 -33.19 -22.36
CA ASP A 88 9.65 -32.04 -21.74
C ASP A 88 8.37 -31.72 -22.54
N THR A 89 7.22 -32.07 -21.97
CA THR A 89 5.91 -31.74 -22.54
C THR A 89 5.69 -30.23 -22.64
N ALA A 90 6.58 -29.40 -22.07
CA ALA A 90 6.52 -27.95 -22.17
C ALA A 90 6.99 -27.39 -23.53
N ALA A 91 7.68 -28.17 -24.37
CA ALA A 91 8.12 -27.69 -25.68
C ALA A 91 6.93 -27.24 -26.54
N GLN A 92 6.98 -26.00 -27.04
CA GLN A 92 5.91 -25.44 -27.86
C GLN A 92 6.14 -25.76 -29.34
N TRP A 93 5.05 -26.06 -30.05
CA TRP A 93 5.06 -26.46 -31.45
C TRP A 93 4.16 -25.53 -32.25
N ILE A 94 4.76 -24.67 -33.06
CA ILE A 94 4.10 -23.54 -33.70
C ILE A 94 4.10 -23.73 -35.21
N ALA A 95 2.91 -23.72 -35.81
CA ALA A 95 2.73 -23.71 -37.26
C ALA A 95 2.24 -22.32 -37.71
N PRO A 96 3.06 -21.53 -38.42
CA PRO A 96 2.70 -20.20 -38.91
C PRO A 96 1.81 -20.21 -40.15
N GLN A 97 1.69 -21.36 -40.83
CA GLN A 97 0.87 -21.52 -42.04
C GLN A 97 0.03 -22.78 -41.97
N ARG A 98 -1.06 -22.79 -42.74
CA ARG A 98 -1.97 -23.93 -42.93
C ARG A 98 -2.31 -24.01 -44.40
N ARG A 99 -2.44 -25.24 -44.90
CA ARG A 99 -2.80 -25.48 -46.30
C ARG A 99 -4.12 -24.79 -46.65
N ASP A 100 -4.20 -24.25 -47.86
CA ASP A 100 -5.40 -23.64 -48.46
C ASP A 100 -5.97 -22.44 -47.68
N LYS A 101 -5.12 -21.74 -46.91
CA LYS A 101 -5.48 -20.48 -46.24
C LYS A 101 -4.55 -19.35 -46.69
N ASP A 102 -5.06 -18.50 -47.56
CA ASP A 102 -4.42 -17.22 -47.90
C ASP A 102 -4.76 -16.18 -46.82
N ASP A 103 -4.10 -16.31 -45.67
CA ASP A 103 -4.38 -15.53 -44.48
C ASP A 103 -3.08 -15.28 -43.70
N SER A 104 -2.83 -14.01 -43.37
CA SER A 104 -1.66 -13.60 -42.58
C SER A 104 -1.88 -13.76 -41.07
N ARG A 105 -3.13 -13.93 -40.60
CA ARG A 105 -3.46 -14.07 -39.17
C ARG A 105 -2.74 -15.23 -38.49
N PRO A 106 -2.63 -16.45 -39.08
CA PRO A 106 -1.85 -17.55 -38.49
C PRO A 106 -0.38 -17.20 -38.29
N LEU A 107 0.22 -16.45 -39.21
CA LEU A 107 1.61 -16.00 -39.09
C LEU A 107 1.76 -15.01 -37.92
N PHE A 108 0.89 -14.00 -37.82
CA PHE A 108 0.93 -13.06 -36.69
C PHE A 108 0.62 -13.74 -35.35
N ALA A 109 -0.27 -14.74 -35.32
CA ALA A 109 -0.52 -15.54 -34.13
C ALA A 109 0.71 -16.38 -33.72
N ALA A 110 1.46 -16.91 -34.69
CA ALA A 110 2.73 -17.61 -34.44
C ALA A 110 3.79 -16.64 -33.90
N LEU A 111 3.92 -15.44 -34.47
CA LEU A 111 4.82 -14.39 -33.95
C LEU A 111 4.43 -13.97 -32.53
N ALA A 112 3.14 -13.81 -32.24
CA ALA A 112 2.67 -13.50 -30.90
C ALA A 112 3.02 -14.62 -29.89
N GLN A 113 2.88 -15.89 -30.28
CA GLN A 113 3.30 -17.02 -29.46
C GLN A 113 4.82 -17.02 -29.20
N LEU A 114 5.62 -16.70 -30.21
CA LEU A 114 7.08 -16.56 -30.03
C LEU A 114 7.41 -15.39 -29.08
N TYR A 115 6.74 -14.25 -29.24
CA TYR A 115 6.96 -13.06 -28.42
C TYR A 115 6.64 -13.31 -26.94
N THR A 116 5.49 -13.93 -26.63
CA THR A 116 5.10 -14.25 -25.25
C THR A 116 6.01 -15.29 -24.59
N ARG A 117 6.74 -16.07 -25.40
CA ARG A 117 7.79 -17.00 -24.97
C ARG A 117 9.16 -16.36 -24.78
N GLY A 118 9.29 -15.06 -25.03
CA GLY A 118 10.53 -14.29 -24.84
C GLY A 118 11.41 -14.19 -26.08
N ALA A 119 10.92 -14.59 -27.26
CA ALA A 119 11.65 -14.33 -28.50
C ALA A 119 11.77 -12.82 -28.76
N ALA A 120 12.99 -12.35 -29.00
CA ALA A 120 13.25 -10.96 -29.35
C ALA A 120 12.85 -10.69 -30.80
N LEU A 121 11.60 -10.25 -31.01
CA LEU A 121 11.10 -9.84 -32.32
C LEU A 121 11.43 -8.37 -32.59
N ASP A 122 12.13 -8.12 -33.68
CA ASP A 122 12.31 -6.77 -34.21
C ASP A 122 11.09 -6.36 -35.04
N TRP A 123 10.06 -5.85 -34.37
CA TRP A 123 8.83 -5.41 -35.01
C TRP A 123 9.05 -4.33 -36.09
N ARG A 124 10.15 -3.58 -36.02
CA ARG A 124 10.50 -2.57 -37.03
C ARG A 124 10.92 -3.18 -38.37
N ARG A 125 11.41 -4.43 -38.36
CA ARG A 125 11.72 -5.19 -39.59
C ARG A 125 10.50 -5.92 -40.15
N LEU A 126 9.54 -6.24 -39.29
CA LEU A 126 8.36 -7.05 -39.64
C LEU A 126 7.19 -6.21 -40.17
N LEU A 127 7.12 -4.94 -39.76
CA LEU A 127 6.02 -4.04 -40.09
C LEU A 127 6.52 -2.81 -40.86
N PRO A 128 5.71 -2.26 -41.78
CA PRO A 128 6.04 -1.00 -42.43
C PRO A 128 6.11 0.14 -41.39
N PRO A 129 6.88 1.21 -41.67
CA PRO A 129 6.97 2.36 -40.77
C PRO A 129 5.59 3.00 -40.56
N ALA A 130 5.22 3.22 -39.31
CA ALA A 130 3.93 3.80 -38.90
C ALA A 130 4.11 4.71 -37.67
N PRO A 131 3.24 5.71 -37.46
CA PRO A 131 3.27 6.55 -36.26
C PRO A 131 2.99 5.70 -35.01
N THR A 132 3.72 5.97 -33.91
CA THR A 132 3.55 5.27 -32.63
C THR A 132 2.53 6.00 -31.75
N LEU A 133 1.65 5.24 -31.10
CA LEU A 133 0.73 5.74 -30.08
C LEU A 133 1.19 5.30 -28.68
N ALA A 134 1.13 6.19 -27.70
CA ALA A 134 1.36 5.84 -26.30
C ALA A 134 0.18 5.01 -25.78
N LEU A 135 0.46 3.80 -25.30
CA LEU A 135 -0.53 2.95 -24.63
C LEU A 135 -0.55 3.26 -23.12
N PRO A 136 -1.67 3.00 -22.42
CA PRO A 136 -1.70 3.05 -20.97
C PRO A 136 -0.53 2.28 -20.36
N THR A 137 0.03 2.82 -19.27
CA THR A 137 1.11 2.16 -18.55
C THR A 137 0.64 0.88 -17.88
N TYR A 138 1.60 0.08 -17.39
CA TYR A 138 1.31 -1.16 -16.68
C TYR A 138 0.23 -0.96 -15.59
N PRO A 139 -0.87 -1.73 -15.61
CA PRO A 139 -1.88 -1.65 -14.56
C PRO A 139 -1.34 -2.34 -13.31
N PHE A 140 -0.69 -1.58 -12.44
CA PHE A 140 -0.17 -2.10 -11.18
C PHE A 140 -1.31 -2.74 -10.35
N GLN A 141 -1.01 -3.88 -9.72
CA GLN A 141 -1.92 -4.49 -8.75
C GLN A 141 -1.86 -3.67 -7.44
N HIS A 142 -2.72 -2.67 -7.33
CA HIS A 142 -2.75 -1.79 -6.17
C HIS A 142 -3.13 -2.57 -4.90
N ARG A 143 -2.24 -2.56 -3.91
CA ARG A 143 -2.48 -3.06 -2.56
C ARG A 143 -2.08 -1.99 -1.57
N HIS A 144 -2.87 -1.82 -0.51
CA HIS A 144 -2.56 -0.88 0.56
C HIS A 144 -1.46 -1.47 1.45
N TYR A 145 -0.28 -0.84 1.43
CA TYR A 145 0.87 -1.20 2.27
C TYR A 145 1.18 -0.14 3.33
N TRP A 146 0.19 0.68 3.71
CA TRP A 146 0.32 1.66 4.78
C TRP A 146 0.44 0.96 6.14
N LEU A 147 1.41 1.37 6.96
CA LEU A 147 1.47 0.99 8.36
C LEU A 147 0.23 1.56 9.06
N GLN A 148 -0.70 0.69 9.46
CA GLN A 148 -1.83 1.12 10.28
C GLN A 148 -1.30 1.45 11.68
N PRO A 149 -1.50 2.70 12.17
CA PRO A 149 -1.16 2.99 13.56
C PRO A 149 -1.97 2.04 14.45
N ARG A 150 -1.28 1.25 15.27
CA ARG A 150 -1.95 0.44 16.28
C ARG A 150 -2.66 1.42 17.19
N SER A 151 -3.99 1.40 17.22
CA SER A 151 -4.78 2.16 18.18
C SER A 151 -4.20 1.88 19.57
N CYS A 152 -3.66 2.91 20.23
CA CYS A 152 -3.11 2.85 21.58
C CYS A 152 -4.16 2.52 22.67
N ALA A 153 -5.32 2.00 22.28
CA ALA A 153 -6.43 1.66 23.16
C ALA A 153 -6.26 0.31 23.88
N ASN A 154 -5.46 -0.63 23.36
CA ASN A 154 -5.37 -1.98 23.96
C ASN A 154 -3.94 -2.35 24.40
N GLY A 155 -3.67 -2.12 25.69
CA GLY A 155 -2.97 -3.11 26.53
C GLY A 155 -1.46 -2.98 26.79
N HIS A 156 -0.72 -2.09 26.11
CA HIS A 156 0.72 -1.88 26.41
C HIS A 156 1.07 -0.45 26.84
N ALA A 157 0.23 0.54 26.57
CA ALA A 157 0.45 1.92 27.02
C ALA A 157 0.26 2.08 28.54
N GLY A 158 -0.59 1.25 29.17
CA GLY A 158 -0.86 1.31 30.61
C GLY A 158 0.31 0.93 31.52
N ASN A 159 1.38 0.33 30.99
CA ASN A 159 2.54 -0.14 31.75
C ASN A 159 3.87 0.50 31.31
N MET A 160 3.86 1.51 30.43
CA MET A 160 5.08 2.24 30.07
C MET A 160 5.35 3.32 31.14
N PRO A 161 6.52 3.28 31.82
CA PRO A 161 6.88 4.33 32.77
C PRO A 161 6.84 5.71 32.11
N GLY A 162 6.23 6.69 32.79
CA GLY A 162 6.04 8.04 32.28
C GLY A 162 4.94 8.19 31.24
N LEU A 163 4.21 7.14 30.84
CA LEU A 163 3.02 7.26 30.00
C LEU A 163 1.77 6.93 30.82
N LEU A 164 0.82 7.86 30.81
CA LEU A 164 -0.43 7.73 31.53
C LEU A 164 -1.61 7.75 30.56
N ALA A 165 -2.26 6.61 30.37
CA ALA A 165 -3.49 6.55 29.58
C ALA A 165 -4.65 7.13 30.37
N LEU A 166 -5.49 7.93 29.69
CA LEU A 166 -6.75 8.45 30.21
C LEU A 166 -7.90 7.80 29.45
N GLU A 167 -8.87 7.25 30.18
CA GLU A 167 -10.14 6.82 29.59
C GLU A 167 -11.06 8.04 29.49
N HIS A 168 -10.75 8.96 28.57
CA HIS A 168 -11.49 10.21 28.41
C HIS A 168 -11.78 10.49 26.93
N PRO A 169 -13.00 10.91 26.55
CA PRO A 169 -13.36 11.11 25.15
C PRO A 169 -12.57 12.22 24.45
N LEU A 170 -12.05 13.19 25.21
CA LEU A 170 -11.30 14.34 24.67
C LEU A 170 -9.79 14.27 24.91
N LEU A 171 -9.32 13.43 25.84
CA LEU A 171 -7.91 13.33 26.22
C LEU A 171 -7.39 11.95 25.87
N ALA A 172 -6.23 11.87 25.22
CA ALA A 172 -5.65 10.60 24.81
C ALA A 172 -4.70 10.05 25.88
N HIS A 173 -3.58 10.71 26.11
CA HIS A 173 -2.59 10.28 27.11
C HIS A 173 -1.86 11.48 27.73
N GLY A 174 -1.22 11.21 28.86
CA GLY A 174 -0.24 12.08 29.52
C GLY A 174 1.16 11.49 29.41
N LEU A 175 2.14 12.35 29.22
CA LEU A 175 3.56 12.02 29.23
C LEU A 175 4.23 12.78 30.36
N GLU A 176 4.90 12.05 31.25
CA GLU A 176 5.83 12.61 32.21
C GLU A 176 7.04 13.16 31.46
N ARG A 177 7.39 14.41 31.74
CA ARG A 177 8.51 15.04 31.08
C ARG A 177 9.81 14.48 31.63
N ALA A 178 10.70 14.07 30.73
CA ALA A 178 11.99 13.47 31.10
C ALA A 178 12.93 14.44 31.85
N ASP A 179 12.69 15.75 31.76
CA ASP A 179 13.40 16.77 32.54
C ASP A 179 12.88 16.90 33.99
N GLY A 180 11.91 16.07 34.37
CA GLY A 180 11.29 16.07 35.68
C GLY A 180 10.42 17.30 35.94
N GLN A 181 10.10 18.12 34.93
CA GLN A 181 9.29 19.33 35.10
C GLN A 181 7.79 19.05 34.98
N GLY A 182 7.33 17.92 35.52
CA GLY A 182 5.92 17.56 35.55
C GLY A 182 5.42 16.83 34.30
N TRP A 183 4.22 17.16 33.83
CA TRP A 183 3.46 16.36 32.88
C TRP A 183 2.92 17.19 31.71
N VAL A 184 2.79 16.55 30.55
CA VAL A 184 2.05 17.08 29.39
C VAL A 184 1.00 16.07 28.97
N PHE A 185 -0.25 16.52 28.93
CA PHE A 185 -1.38 15.76 28.41
C PHE A 185 -1.77 16.31 27.05
N TRP A 186 -2.24 15.45 26.17
CA TRP A 186 -2.76 15.85 24.87
C TRP A 186 -4.15 15.30 24.62
N GLY A 187 -4.91 16.06 23.86
CA GLY A 187 -6.27 15.74 23.47
C GLY A 187 -6.60 16.35 22.12
N GLN A 188 -7.75 15.95 21.59
CA GLN A 188 -8.24 16.48 20.33
C GLN A 188 -9.74 16.72 20.45
N LEU A 189 -10.15 17.94 20.13
CA LEU A 189 -11.53 18.38 20.09
C LEU A 189 -12.01 18.31 18.64
N ASP A 190 -12.91 17.38 18.34
CA ASP A 190 -13.39 17.14 16.99
C ASP A 190 -14.92 17.07 17.00
N GLY A 191 -15.56 18.11 16.46
CA GLY A 191 -17.01 18.22 16.40
C GLY A 191 -17.66 17.10 15.56
N SER A 192 -16.93 16.48 14.63
CA SER A 192 -17.44 15.35 13.86
C SER A 192 -17.49 14.06 14.68
N ARG A 193 -16.62 13.92 15.69
CA ARG A 193 -16.57 12.78 16.61
C ARG A 193 -17.43 13.00 17.85
N GLN A 194 -17.52 14.25 18.31
CA GLN A 194 -18.33 14.67 19.45
C GLN A 194 -19.24 15.86 19.08
N PRO A 195 -20.39 15.62 18.41
CA PRO A 195 -21.24 16.69 17.90
C PRO A 195 -21.73 17.71 18.95
N TRP A 196 -21.91 17.26 20.19
CA TRP A 196 -22.32 18.11 21.32
C TRP A 196 -21.31 19.23 21.63
N LEU A 197 -20.04 19.11 21.23
CA LEU A 197 -19.06 20.19 21.37
C LEU A 197 -19.45 21.44 20.58
N LEU A 198 -20.21 21.29 19.49
CA LEU A 198 -20.62 22.38 18.61
C LEU A 198 -21.89 23.12 19.08
N GLU A 199 -22.51 22.65 20.16
CA GLU A 199 -23.75 23.23 20.71
C GLU A 199 -23.46 24.47 21.58
N HIS A 200 -22.27 24.56 22.18
CA HIS A 200 -21.86 25.75 22.94
C HIS A 200 -21.44 26.88 21.98
N ARG A 201 -22.40 27.75 21.67
CA ARG A 201 -22.22 28.85 20.69
C ARG A 201 -22.23 30.22 21.35
N VAL A 202 -21.26 31.05 20.96
CA VAL A 202 -21.15 32.46 21.37
C VAL A 202 -21.05 33.31 20.10
N GLY A 203 -21.96 34.26 19.91
CA GLY A 203 -22.00 35.07 18.69
C GLY A 203 -22.21 34.24 17.41
N GLY A 204 -22.94 33.11 17.51
CA GLY A 204 -23.23 32.20 16.39
C GLY A 204 -22.12 31.20 16.04
N GLN A 205 -20.94 31.31 16.64
CA GLN A 205 -19.81 30.42 16.42
C GLN A 205 -19.63 29.43 17.57
N ALA A 206 -19.19 28.20 17.27
CA ALA A 206 -18.93 27.18 18.27
C ALA A 206 -17.59 27.41 18.98
N TYR A 207 -17.62 27.33 20.31
CA TYR A 207 -16.44 27.46 21.15
C TYR A 207 -16.42 26.38 22.22
N GLY A 208 -15.23 25.91 22.59
CA GLY A 208 -15.05 25.02 23.73
C GLY A 208 -15.61 25.64 25.00
N ALA A 209 -16.51 24.93 25.66
CA ALA A 209 -17.11 25.39 26.92
C ALA A 209 -16.09 25.42 28.06
N GLY A 210 -16.26 26.36 29.00
CA GLY A 210 -15.45 26.38 30.22
C GLY A 210 -15.56 25.10 31.04
N ALA A 211 -16.75 24.50 31.08
CA ALA A 211 -17.00 23.22 31.75
C ALA A 211 -16.20 22.06 31.12
N MET A 212 -16.01 22.06 29.79
CA MET A 212 -15.16 21.07 29.12
C MET A 212 -13.69 21.19 29.54
N THR A 213 -13.23 22.42 29.75
CA THR A 213 -11.87 22.69 30.25
C THR A 213 -11.71 22.17 31.68
N ALA A 214 -12.67 22.47 32.55
CA ALA A 214 -12.67 22.00 33.93
C ALA A 214 -12.69 20.46 34.00
N GLU A 215 -13.55 19.80 33.21
CA GLU A 215 -13.64 18.34 33.12
C GLU A 215 -12.31 17.69 32.73
N CYS A 216 -11.65 18.21 31.69
CA CYS A 216 -10.35 17.72 31.26
C CYS A 216 -9.30 17.84 32.37
N ILE A 217 -9.23 19.00 33.03
CA ILE A 217 -8.24 19.28 34.07
C ILE A 217 -8.52 18.45 35.33
N LEU A 218 -9.77 18.34 35.76
CA LEU A 218 -10.19 17.54 36.92
C LEU A 218 -9.93 16.05 36.68
N THR A 219 -10.16 15.56 35.46
CA THR A 219 -9.84 14.17 35.08
C THR A 219 -8.34 13.89 35.25
N ILE A 220 -7.48 14.81 34.81
CA ILE A 220 -6.03 14.71 35.01
C ILE A 220 -5.68 14.77 36.50
N GLY A 221 -6.27 15.72 37.23
CA GLY A 221 -6.04 15.92 38.66
C GLY A 221 -6.38 14.67 39.48
N ASN A 222 -7.57 14.11 39.29
CA ASN A 222 -7.99 12.84 39.90
C ASN A 222 -6.97 11.73 39.67
N ARG A 223 -6.42 11.65 38.46
CA ARG A 223 -5.48 10.61 38.09
C ARG A 223 -4.09 10.80 38.71
N LEU A 224 -3.72 12.02 39.05
CA LEU A 224 -2.46 12.39 39.69
C LEU A 224 -2.56 12.59 41.21
N GLY A 225 -3.75 12.38 41.80
CA GLY A 225 -3.97 12.58 43.24
C GLY A 225 -4.15 14.05 43.66
N CYS A 226 -4.49 14.93 42.71
CA CYS A 226 -4.81 16.33 42.96
C CYS A 226 -6.24 16.64 42.44
N PRO A 227 -7.30 16.16 43.12
CA PRO A 227 -8.65 16.18 42.57
C PRO A 227 -9.35 17.54 42.65
N TRP A 228 -8.75 18.53 43.31
CA TRP A 228 -9.37 19.83 43.55
C TRP A 228 -8.84 20.87 42.58
N LEU A 229 -9.75 21.57 41.91
CA LEU A 229 -9.43 22.68 41.02
C LEU A 229 -9.66 24.01 41.74
N GLN A 230 -8.69 24.90 41.66
CA GLN A 230 -8.76 26.25 42.21
C GLN A 230 -8.35 27.29 41.16
N ASP A 231 -9.01 28.46 41.21
CA ASP A 231 -8.68 29.64 40.41
C ASP A 231 -8.63 29.38 38.89
N LEU A 232 -9.58 28.59 38.36
CA LEU A 232 -9.70 28.39 36.92
C LEU A 232 -10.01 29.70 36.21
N THR A 233 -9.03 30.17 35.44
CA THR A 233 -9.12 31.34 34.61
C THR A 233 -9.15 30.91 33.15
N LEU A 234 -10.16 31.35 32.40
CA LEU A 234 -10.30 31.13 30.96
C LEU A 234 -9.89 32.42 30.23
N GLN A 235 -8.64 32.48 29.74
CA GLN A 235 -8.13 33.67 29.05
C GLN A 235 -8.62 33.79 27.61
N ARG A 236 -9.00 32.67 26.99
CA ARG A 236 -9.42 32.63 25.59
C ARG A 236 -10.44 31.53 25.36
N LEU A 237 -11.41 31.79 24.50
CA LEU A 237 -12.31 30.75 24.00
C LEU A 237 -11.62 29.94 22.91
N VAL A 238 -11.68 28.61 23.01
CA VAL A 238 -11.13 27.71 22.01
C VAL A 238 -12.10 27.61 20.84
N PRO A 239 -11.79 28.14 19.64
CA PRO A 239 -12.70 28.07 18.50
C PRO A 239 -12.82 26.63 18.02
N LEU A 240 -14.03 26.18 17.71
CA LEU A 240 -14.30 24.83 17.21
C LEU A 240 -14.82 24.90 15.78
N PRO A 241 -14.07 24.40 14.78
CA PRO A 241 -14.55 24.38 13.41
C PRO A 241 -15.61 23.28 13.24
N GLU A 242 -16.54 23.47 12.30
CA GLU A 242 -17.53 22.44 11.96
C GLU A 242 -16.88 21.22 11.27
N GLN A 243 -15.72 21.42 10.66
CA GLN A 243 -14.92 20.38 10.03
C GLN A 243 -13.46 20.47 10.50
N GLY A 244 -12.86 19.32 10.79
CA GLY A 244 -11.51 19.24 11.33
C GLY A 244 -11.49 19.24 12.85
N ALA A 245 -10.28 19.19 13.40
CA ALA A 245 -10.07 18.99 14.81
C ALA A 245 -9.07 20.01 15.38
N VAL A 246 -9.28 20.37 16.64
CA VAL A 246 -8.42 21.29 17.39
C VAL A 246 -7.64 20.49 18.41
N ASP A 247 -6.32 20.54 18.32
CA ASP A 247 -5.48 19.84 19.29
C ASP A 247 -5.39 20.68 20.56
N ILE A 248 -5.42 20.02 21.72
CA ILE A 248 -5.20 20.63 23.02
C ILE A 248 -4.00 19.99 23.71
N GLN A 249 -3.28 20.80 24.47
CA GLN A 249 -2.25 20.34 25.40
C GLN A 249 -2.47 20.96 26.77
N ILE A 250 -2.36 20.14 27.81
CA ILE A 250 -2.48 20.58 29.20
C ILE A 250 -1.17 20.26 29.89
N TYR A 251 -0.50 21.30 30.35
CA TYR A 251 0.76 21.24 31.06
C TYR A 251 0.54 21.34 32.56
N LEU A 252 1.24 20.52 33.33
CA LEU A 252 1.26 20.56 34.78
C LEU A 252 2.70 20.59 35.28
N ASP A 253 2.99 21.52 36.17
CA ASP A 253 4.29 21.59 36.85
C ASP A 253 4.48 20.45 37.87
N VAL A 254 5.69 20.36 38.40
CA VAL A 254 5.98 19.59 39.63
C VAL A 254 5.13 20.11 40.80
N PRO A 255 4.76 19.24 41.76
CA PRO A 255 4.03 19.71 42.93
C PRO A 255 4.96 20.54 43.80
N ASP A 256 4.44 21.61 44.39
CA ASP A 256 5.16 22.38 45.40
C ASP A 256 5.21 21.63 46.76
N ALA A 257 5.69 22.31 47.81
CA ALA A 257 5.80 21.73 49.14
C ALA A 257 4.45 21.35 49.77
N GLN A 258 3.35 21.90 49.26
CA GLN A 258 1.98 21.65 49.68
C GLN A 258 1.27 20.62 48.78
N GLY A 259 1.96 20.11 47.76
CA GLY A 259 1.38 19.18 46.79
C GLY A 259 0.61 19.87 45.66
N VAL A 260 0.60 21.20 45.59
CA VAL A 260 -0.15 21.97 44.61
C VAL A 260 0.58 22.00 43.27
N ARG A 261 -0.16 21.86 42.17
CA ARG A 261 0.36 21.90 40.81
C ARG A 261 -0.26 23.04 40.03
N ASN A 262 0.57 23.86 39.40
CA ASN A 262 0.10 24.83 38.41
C ASN A 262 -0.25 24.13 37.10
N VAL A 263 -1.33 24.58 36.49
CA VAL A 263 -1.84 24.05 35.22
C VAL A 263 -1.91 25.17 34.18
N ALA A 264 -1.43 24.88 32.97
CA ALA A 264 -1.58 25.75 31.82
C ALA A 264 -2.09 24.94 30.62
N ALA A 265 -3.17 25.38 30.01
CA ALA A 265 -3.81 24.72 28.88
C ALA A 265 -3.64 25.55 27.59
N TYR A 266 -3.30 24.85 26.53
CA TYR A 266 -3.00 25.38 25.22
C TYR A 266 -3.83 24.67 24.15
N TYR A 267 -4.17 25.38 23.08
CA TYR A 267 -4.75 24.77 21.89
C TYR A 267 -4.00 25.18 20.63
N ARG A 268 -4.11 24.37 19.59
CA ARG A 268 -3.62 24.67 18.25
C ARG A 268 -4.79 24.66 17.27
N PRO A 269 -5.07 25.79 16.57
CA PRO A 269 -6.15 25.87 15.59
C PRO A 269 -5.99 24.83 14.45
N ALA A 270 -7.10 24.40 13.88
CA ALA A 270 -7.12 23.46 12.74
C ALA A 270 -6.52 24.06 11.46
N GLU A 271 -6.74 25.36 11.23
CA GLU A 271 -6.11 26.15 10.16
C GLU A 271 -5.15 27.17 10.79
N PRO A 272 -3.89 26.79 11.03
CA PRO A 272 -2.89 27.72 11.57
C PRO A 272 -2.61 28.86 10.57
N ASP A 273 -2.58 30.09 11.07
CA ASP A 273 -2.04 31.25 10.38
C ASP A 273 -0.51 31.15 10.24
N ALA A 274 0.13 32.11 9.55
CA ALA A 274 1.58 32.08 9.27
C ALA A 274 2.48 32.03 10.52
N THR A 275 1.93 32.31 11.70
CA THR A 275 2.57 32.21 13.04
C THR A 275 2.07 31.02 13.87
N GLY A 276 1.39 30.06 13.24
CA GLY A 276 0.55 28.98 13.80
C GLY A 276 1.12 28.09 14.90
N GLY A 277 1.33 28.67 16.07
CA GLY A 277 1.77 27.99 17.29
C GLY A 277 0.63 27.69 18.26
N TRP A 278 1.01 27.07 19.37
CA TRP A 278 0.14 26.82 20.52
C TRP A 278 -0.30 28.14 21.18
N GLN A 279 -1.59 28.26 21.50
CA GLN A 279 -2.17 29.43 22.15
C GLN A 279 -2.68 29.07 23.54
N HIS A 280 -2.25 29.83 24.54
CA HIS A 280 -2.72 29.68 25.93
C HIS A 280 -4.18 30.10 26.06
N PHE A 281 -5.01 29.25 26.69
CA PHE A 281 -6.45 29.52 26.83
C PHE A 281 -7.00 29.35 28.24
N ALA A 282 -6.35 28.55 29.08
CA ALA A 282 -6.77 28.40 30.47
C ALA A 282 -5.59 28.18 31.42
N SER A 283 -5.71 28.65 32.65
CA SER A 283 -4.79 28.32 33.74
C SER A 283 -5.54 28.08 35.04
N CYS A 284 -5.03 27.21 35.90
CA CYS A 284 -5.57 26.99 37.24
C CYS A 284 -4.51 26.35 38.15
N GLN A 285 -4.91 26.04 39.37
CA GLN A 285 -4.15 25.18 40.29
C GLN A 285 -4.93 23.88 40.53
N LEU A 286 -4.20 22.77 40.66
CA LEU A 286 -4.70 21.49 41.13
C LEU A 286 -4.13 21.19 42.51
N LEU A 287 -5.00 20.88 43.46
CA LEU A 287 -4.65 20.66 44.86
C LEU A 287 -4.91 19.20 45.25
N PRO A 288 -4.10 18.63 46.17
CA PRO A 288 -4.40 17.35 46.79
C PRO A 288 -5.71 17.42 47.58
N ASP A 289 -6.23 16.26 48.01
CA ASP A 289 -7.39 16.24 48.90
C ASP A 289 -7.09 17.08 50.15
N PRO A 290 -7.96 18.07 50.47
CA PRO A 290 -7.77 18.88 51.64
C PRO A 290 -8.01 18.00 52.88
N THR A 291 -7.28 18.29 53.95
CA THR A 291 -7.46 17.59 55.23
C THR A 291 -8.87 17.78 55.80
N GLU A 292 -9.51 18.90 55.46
CA GLU A 292 -10.91 19.19 55.76
C GLU A 292 -11.65 19.60 54.49
N PRO A 293 -12.82 19.02 54.18
CA PRO A 293 -13.58 19.41 53.00
C PRO A 293 -14.04 20.88 53.14
N PRO A 294 -14.00 21.67 52.06
CA PRO A 294 -14.53 23.03 52.09
C PRO A 294 -16.02 23.02 52.46
N LEU A 295 -16.37 23.93 53.36
CA LEU A 295 -17.75 24.18 53.75
C LEU A 295 -18.37 25.14 52.73
N TRP A 296 -19.41 24.67 52.04
CA TRP A 296 -20.30 25.52 51.26
C TRP A 296 -21.68 25.50 51.90
N PRO A 297 -21.92 26.34 52.94
CA PRO A 297 -23.16 26.30 53.71
C PRO A 297 -24.41 26.40 52.83
N ASP A 298 -24.32 27.14 51.73
CA ASP A 298 -25.43 27.41 50.81
C ASP A 298 -25.73 26.24 49.85
N LEU A 299 -24.76 25.33 49.64
CA LEU A 299 -24.92 24.14 48.78
C LEU A 299 -25.10 22.84 49.58
N GLN A 300 -24.80 22.86 50.88
CA GLN A 300 -24.92 21.72 51.80
C GLN A 300 -26.24 21.75 52.59
N THR A 301 -27.33 22.20 51.96
CA THR A 301 -28.66 22.24 52.58
C THR A 301 -29.32 20.86 52.53
N ALA A 302 -29.88 20.38 53.66
CA ALA A 302 -30.60 19.10 53.72
C ALA A 302 -31.87 19.05 52.84
N VAL A 303 -32.31 20.20 52.31
CA VAL A 303 -33.50 20.34 51.46
C VAL A 303 -33.07 21.00 50.15
N TRP A 304 -33.19 20.27 49.03
CA TRP A 304 -32.92 20.77 47.68
C TRP A 304 -34.17 20.59 46.79
N PRO A 305 -34.63 21.64 46.09
CA PRO A 305 -34.11 23.02 46.09
C PRO A 305 -34.35 23.75 47.43
N PRO A 306 -33.64 24.86 47.72
CA PRO A 306 -33.85 25.66 48.92
C PRO A 306 -35.32 26.09 49.08
N ALA A 307 -35.82 26.19 50.33
CA ALA A 307 -37.23 26.46 50.62
C ALA A 307 -37.77 27.80 50.06
N HIS A 308 -36.87 28.73 49.74
CA HIS A 308 -37.18 30.04 49.16
C HIS A 308 -36.81 30.14 47.67
N ALA A 309 -36.53 29.00 47.01
CA ALA A 309 -36.24 28.99 45.59
C ALA A 309 -37.51 29.30 44.79
N GLU A 310 -37.43 30.29 43.91
CA GLU A 310 -38.49 30.63 42.97
C GLU A 310 -38.24 29.93 41.62
N PRO A 311 -39.22 29.16 41.09
CA PRO A 311 -39.06 28.55 39.77
C PRO A 311 -39.00 29.62 38.69
N THR A 312 -37.95 29.58 37.87
CA THR A 312 -37.78 30.48 36.72
C THR A 312 -38.00 29.72 35.42
N ALA A 313 -38.76 30.28 34.49
CA ALA A 313 -38.93 29.71 33.16
C ALA A 313 -37.62 29.85 32.36
N PHE A 314 -37.03 28.73 31.95
CA PHE A 314 -35.75 28.74 31.22
C PHE A 314 -35.89 29.10 29.74
N ALA A 315 -37.07 28.96 29.14
CA ALA A 315 -37.27 29.19 27.71
C ALA A 315 -36.89 30.61 27.29
N ASP A 316 -37.22 31.61 28.13
CA ASP A 316 -36.97 33.02 27.84
C ASP A 316 -35.48 33.41 28.03
N LEU A 317 -34.66 32.56 28.66
CA LEU A 317 -33.23 32.78 28.89
C LEU A 317 -32.34 32.28 27.75
N TYR A 318 -32.85 31.40 26.89
CA TYR A 318 -32.13 30.79 25.77
C TYR A 318 -32.73 31.14 24.39
N ALA A 319 -33.66 32.10 24.36
CA ALA A 319 -34.34 32.59 23.15
C ALA A 319 -33.46 33.53 22.30
#